data_AF-A0A679A5C5-F1
#
_entry.id   AF-A0A679A5C5-F1
#
_cell.length_a   1.000
_cell.length_b   1.000
_cell.length_c   1.000
_cell.angle_alpha   90.00
_cell.angle_beta   90.00
_cell.angle_gamma   90.00
#
_symmetry.space_group_name_H-M   'P 1'
#
loop_
_entity.id
_entity.type
_entity.pdbx_description
1 polymer ?
#
loop_
_entity_poly.entity_id
_entity_poly.type
_entity_poly.pdbx_seq_one_letter_code
_entity_poly.pdbx_strand_id
1 'polypeptide(L)'
;GYCDHIEVFINEDNSITVQDNGRGIPVDFHEKEQKSALEVVMTVLHAGGKFDKGSYKVSGGLHGGGVSCVNALSTHMKTNVFRNGKIYQQEYSCGKPLYSVKEVGECDRTGCRQTFWPDGSIFTVTTYKYETLQNRLRELA
;
A
#
# COMPACT_ATOMS: atom_id res chain seq x y z
N GLY A 1 2.15 -6.42 -18.36
CA GLY A 1 1.49 -6.53 -17.04
C GLY A 1 0.40 -5.48 -16.98
N TYR A 2 -0.26 -5.27 -15.83
CA TYR A 2 -1.24 -4.19 -15.68
C TYR A 2 -0.61 -2.84 -15.33
N CYS A 3 0.54 -2.86 -14.64
CA CYS A 3 1.30 -1.68 -14.27
C CYS A 3 2.52 -1.57 -15.20
N ASP A 4 2.75 -0.37 -15.72
CA ASP A 4 3.94 -0.01 -16.50
C ASP A 4 4.68 1.21 -15.92
N HIS A 5 4.10 1.89 -14.92
CA HIS A 5 4.68 3.07 -14.30
C HIS A 5 4.55 3.03 -12.77
N ILE A 6 5.66 3.31 -12.08
CA ILE A 6 5.76 3.43 -10.63
C ILE A 6 6.53 4.71 -10.29
N GLU A 7 5.97 5.50 -9.39
CA GLU A 7 6.59 6.72 -8.84
C GLU A 7 6.90 6.51 -7.36
N VAL A 8 8.05 7.01 -6.92
CA VAL A 8 8.46 7.01 -5.51
C VAL A 8 8.92 8.40 -5.11
N PHE A 9 8.35 8.91 -4.02
CA PHE A 9 8.63 10.24 -3.48
C PHE A 9 9.17 10.11 -2.06
N ILE A 10 10.23 10.86 -1.76
CA ILE A 10 10.60 11.22 -0.38
C ILE A 10 9.99 12.61 -0.17
N ASN A 11 8.97 12.70 0.67
CA ASN A 11 8.26 13.96 0.89
C ASN A 11 9.01 14.84 1.92
N GLU A 12 8.70 16.13 1.96
CA GLU A 12 9.37 17.10 2.85
C GLU A 12 9.22 16.78 4.34
N ASP A 13 8.11 16.13 4.71
CA ASP A 13 7.81 15.66 6.07
C ASP A 13 8.45 14.30 6.41
N ASN A 14 9.38 13.83 5.57
CA ASN A 14 10.08 12.55 5.68
C ASN A 14 9.17 11.32 5.58
N SER A 15 7.95 11.44 5.04
CA SER A 15 7.18 10.29 4.58
C SER A 15 7.66 9.77 3.23
N ILE A 16 7.34 8.51 2.93
CA ILE A 16 7.50 7.94 1.59
C ILE A 16 6.14 7.79 0.95
N THR A 17 6.02 8.22 -0.31
CA THR A 17 4.89 7.88 -1.17
C THR A 17 5.35 6.93 -2.27
N VAL A 18 4.65 5.82 -2.46
CA VAL A 18 4.78 4.93 -3.64
C VAL A 18 3.46 4.93 -4.37
N GLN A 19 3.48 5.21 -5.67
CA GLN A 19 2.31 5.17 -6.54
C GLN A 19 2.55 4.24 -7.72
N ASP A 20 1.58 3.39 -8.02
CA ASP A 20 1.55 2.56 -9.23
C ASP A 20 0.30 2.86 -10.06
N ASN A 21 0.33 2.49 -11.34
CA ASN A 21 -0.83 2.51 -12.23
C ASN A 21 -1.42 1.11 -12.48
N GLY A 22 -1.30 0.21 -11.51
CA GLY A 22 -1.84 -1.13 -11.60
C GLY A 22 -3.37 -1.19 -11.50
N ARG A 23 -3.89 -2.36 -11.14
CA ARG A 23 -5.34 -2.61 -11.04
C ARG A 23 -6.03 -1.94 -9.84
N GLY A 24 -5.26 -1.45 -8.87
CA GLY A 24 -5.77 -1.09 -7.54
C GLY A 24 -6.07 -2.33 -6.66
N ILE A 25 -5.84 -2.19 -5.35
CA ILE A 25 -6.24 -3.20 -4.35
C ILE A 25 -7.78 -3.32 -4.37
N PRO A 26 -8.36 -4.54 -4.28
CA PRO A 26 -9.81 -4.68 -4.15
C PRO A 26 -10.34 -3.95 -2.91
N VAL A 27 -11.46 -3.26 -3.06
CA VAL A 27 -12.10 -2.46 -1.98
C VAL A 27 -13.41 -3.08 -1.49
N ASP A 28 -13.87 -4.14 -2.16
CA ASP A 28 -15.11 -4.82 -1.86
C ASP A 28 -15.07 -5.46 -0.47
N PHE A 29 -16.25 -5.64 0.13
CA PHE A 29 -16.39 -6.26 1.44
C PHE A 29 -15.99 -7.74 1.39
N HIS A 30 -15.15 -8.17 2.33
CA HIS A 30 -14.68 -9.54 2.45
C HIS A 30 -15.51 -10.26 3.52
N GLU A 31 -16.48 -11.09 3.10
CA GLU A 31 -17.47 -11.72 3.98
C GLU A 31 -16.85 -12.45 5.18
N LYS A 32 -15.77 -13.22 4.98
CA LYS A 32 -15.15 -13.97 6.08
C LYS A 32 -14.50 -13.07 7.14
N GLU A 33 -13.91 -11.95 6.72
CA GLU A 33 -13.13 -11.07 7.59
C GLU A 33 -13.95 -9.88 8.12
N GLN A 34 -15.19 -9.75 7.64
CA GLN A 34 -16.15 -8.73 8.05
C GLN A 34 -15.63 -7.29 7.92
N LYS A 35 -14.82 -7.04 6.88
CA LYS A 35 -14.23 -5.73 6.54
C LYS A 35 -13.90 -5.67 5.04
N SER A 36 -13.58 -4.50 4.51
CA SER A 36 -13.14 -4.37 3.12
C SER A 36 -11.85 -5.18 2.85
N ALA A 37 -11.69 -5.71 1.63
CA ALA A 37 -10.47 -6.41 1.23
C ALA A 37 -9.22 -5.52 1.34
N LEU A 38 -9.37 -4.21 1.14
CA LEU A 38 -8.33 -3.22 1.41
C LEU A 38 -7.89 -3.28 2.88
N GLU A 39 -8.82 -3.17 3.82
CA GLU A 39 -8.50 -3.24 5.24
C GLU A 39 -7.89 -4.60 5.62
N VAL A 40 -8.38 -5.71 5.06
CA VAL A 40 -7.81 -7.05 5.29
C VAL A 40 -6.31 -7.06 4.94
N VAL A 41 -5.94 -6.65 3.72
CA VAL A 41 -4.55 -6.66 3.26
C VAL A 41 -3.65 -5.75 4.11
N MET A 42 -4.20 -4.66 4.61
CA MET A 42 -3.46 -3.69 5.42
C MET A 42 -3.31 -4.10 6.89
N THR A 43 -4.17 -4.97 7.42
CA THR A 43 -4.24 -5.24 8.87
C THR A 43 -4.06 -6.71 9.27
N VAL A 44 -4.17 -7.66 8.33
CA VAL A 44 -4.09 -9.09 8.61
C VAL A 44 -2.81 -9.66 8.00
N LEU A 45 -2.00 -10.33 8.83
CA LEU A 45 -0.82 -11.07 8.36
C LEU A 45 -1.25 -12.30 7.56
N HIS A 46 -0.47 -12.63 6.53
CA HIS A 46 -0.75 -13.74 5.60
C HIS A 46 -2.07 -13.59 4.82
N ALA A 47 -2.52 -12.34 4.61
CA ALA A 47 -3.67 -12.04 3.78
C ALA A 47 -3.25 -11.42 2.44
N GLY A 48 -3.84 -11.91 1.35
CA GLY A 48 -3.63 -11.35 0.00
C GLY A 48 -3.89 -12.34 -1.13
N GLY A 49 -4.11 -11.84 -2.34
CA GLY A 49 -4.41 -12.67 -3.51
C GLY A 49 -3.21 -13.37 -4.16
N LYS A 50 -2.11 -13.59 -3.44
CA LYS A 50 -0.87 -14.18 -4.00
C LYS A 50 -0.66 -15.65 -3.61
N PHE A 51 -1.63 -16.25 -2.92
CA PHE A 51 -1.60 -17.67 -2.53
C PHE A 51 -2.19 -18.58 -3.62
N ASP A 52 -2.90 -18.02 -4.59
CA ASP A 52 -3.41 -18.73 -5.76
C ASP A 52 -2.76 -18.23 -7.06
N LYS A 53 -2.84 -19.04 -8.12
CA LYS A 53 -2.33 -18.67 -9.46
C LYS A 53 -3.31 -17.79 -10.25
N GLY A 54 -4.48 -17.46 -9.69
CA GLY A 54 -5.56 -16.77 -10.40
C GLY A 54 -5.29 -15.28 -10.53
N SER A 55 -4.83 -14.65 -9.44
CA SER A 55 -4.64 -13.19 -9.42
C SER A 55 -3.26 -12.73 -9.91
N TYR A 56 -2.23 -13.56 -9.67
CA TYR A 56 -0.85 -13.34 -10.09
C TYR A 56 -0.24 -14.64 -10.62
N LYS A 57 0.03 -14.70 -11.93
CA LYS A 57 0.65 -15.89 -12.55
C LYS A 57 2.08 -16.13 -12.04
N VAL A 58 2.84 -15.07 -11.82
CA VAL A 58 4.18 -15.04 -11.21
C VAL A 58 4.30 -13.76 -10.39
N SER A 59 4.81 -13.83 -9.15
CA SER A 59 5.09 -12.63 -8.35
C SER A 59 6.18 -12.89 -7.30
N GLY A 60 6.97 -11.87 -6.96
CA GLY A 60 8.03 -12.00 -5.95
C GLY A 60 7.55 -11.98 -4.49
N GLY A 61 6.30 -11.57 -4.22
CA GLY A 61 5.75 -11.53 -2.87
C GLY A 61 4.90 -12.77 -2.61
N LEU A 62 5.30 -13.61 -1.66
CA LEU A 62 4.61 -14.90 -1.41
C LEU A 62 4.03 -15.03 0.00
N HIS A 63 4.41 -14.14 0.93
CA HIS A 63 4.11 -14.31 2.34
C HIS A 63 2.83 -13.60 2.81
N GLY A 64 2.29 -12.65 2.04
CA GLY A 64 1.07 -11.90 2.40
C GLY A 64 1.21 -11.03 3.66
N GLY A 65 2.43 -10.60 4.02
CA GLY A 65 2.68 -9.77 5.22
C GLY A 65 3.42 -8.45 4.97
N GLY A 66 3.92 -8.21 3.76
CA GLY A 66 4.82 -7.08 3.51
C GLY A 66 4.20 -5.72 3.83
N VAL A 67 3.02 -5.43 3.27
CA VAL A 67 2.36 -4.12 3.44
C VAL A 67 1.76 -3.95 4.83
N SER A 68 1.28 -5.03 5.47
CA SER A 68 0.80 -4.99 6.85
C SER A 68 1.93 -4.76 7.85
N CYS A 69 3.14 -5.28 7.59
CA CYS A 69 4.32 -4.90 8.36
C CYS A 69 4.66 -3.41 8.21
N VAL A 70 4.65 -2.86 6.98
CA VAL A 70 4.89 -1.41 6.78
C VAL A 70 3.86 -0.59 7.54
N ASN A 71 2.58 -0.96 7.47
CA ASN A 71 1.50 -0.29 8.19
C ASN A 71 1.70 -0.35 9.72
N ALA A 72 2.04 -1.52 10.26
CA ALA A 72 2.27 -1.72 11.69
C ALA A 72 3.48 -0.94 12.22
N LEU A 73 4.53 -0.75 11.40
CA LEU A 73 5.77 -0.06 11.75
C LEU A 73 5.75 1.44 11.39
N SER A 74 4.58 1.99 11.08
CA SER A 74 4.40 3.40 10.73
C SER A 74 3.54 4.11 11.77
N THR A 75 3.88 5.35 12.14
CA THR A 75 3.04 6.19 13.02
C THR A 75 1.73 6.55 12.34
N HIS A 76 1.78 6.77 11.02
CA HIS A 76 0.63 6.96 10.15
C HIS A 76 0.86 6.29 8.80
N MET A 77 -0.20 5.76 8.21
CA MET A 77 -0.21 5.30 6.84
C MET A 77 -1.52 5.70 6.16
N LYS A 78 -1.41 6.25 4.95
CA LYS A 78 -2.52 6.63 4.09
C LYS A 78 -2.50 5.79 2.82
N THR A 79 -3.58 5.07 2.59
CA THR A 79 -3.78 4.27 1.39
C THR A 79 -4.87 4.89 0.54
N ASN A 80 -4.52 5.25 -0.69
CA ASN A 80 -5.47 5.59 -1.74
C ASN A 80 -5.51 4.48 -2.80
N VAL A 81 -6.72 4.10 -3.20
CA VAL A 81 -6.95 3.15 -4.29
C VAL A 81 -7.76 3.84 -5.37
N PHE A 82 -7.25 3.82 -6.59
CA PHE A 82 -7.95 4.32 -7.77
C PHE A 82 -8.52 3.10 -8.50
N ARG A 83 -9.85 2.97 -8.54
CA ARG A 83 -10.53 1.81 -9.12
C ARG A 83 -12.00 2.14 -9.40
N ASN A 84 -12.58 1.56 -10.45
CA ASN A 84 -14.01 1.69 -10.78
C ASN A 84 -14.49 3.15 -10.90
N GLY A 85 -13.66 4.03 -11.48
CA GLY A 85 -14.01 5.44 -11.63
C GLY A 85 -13.88 6.29 -10.35
N LYS A 86 -13.35 5.71 -9.26
CA LYS A 86 -13.43 6.27 -7.90
C LYS A 86 -12.09 6.23 -7.17
N ILE A 87 -11.94 7.17 -6.25
CA ILE A 87 -10.84 7.23 -5.28
C ILE A 87 -11.37 6.72 -3.95
N TYR A 88 -10.82 5.59 -3.50
CA TYR A 88 -11.05 5.07 -2.16
C TYR A 88 -9.89 5.43 -1.25
N GLN A 89 -10.16 5.67 0.02
CA GLN A 89 -9.15 6.01 1.02
C GLN A 89 -9.38 5.26 2.32
N GLN A 90 -8.28 4.80 2.92
CA GLN A 90 -8.22 4.40 4.32
C GLN A 90 -6.93 4.90 4.95
N GLU A 91 -7.01 5.28 6.22
CA GLU A 91 -5.86 5.76 6.99
C GLU A 91 -5.71 4.93 8.26
N TYR A 92 -4.47 4.80 8.71
CA TYR A 92 -4.08 3.96 9.83
C TYR A 92 -3.13 4.72 10.76
N SER A 93 -3.17 4.37 12.05
CA SER A 93 -2.17 4.79 13.03
C SER A 93 -1.62 3.57 13.74
N CYS A 94 -0.30 3.36 13.64
CA CYS A 94 0.39 2.18 14.19
C CYS A 94 -0.31 0.87 13.82
N GLY A 95 -0.63 0.69 12.53
CA GLY A 95 -1.32 -0.48 11.99
C GLY A 95 -2.85 -0.53 12.19
N LYS A 96 -3.43 0.36 13.00
CA LYS A 96 -4.88 0.33 13.32
C LYS A 96 -5.66 1.25 12.39
N PRO A 97 -6.75 0.78 11.76
CA PRO A 97 -7.57 1.64 10.90
C PRO A 97 -8.22 2.74 11.73
N LEU A 98 -8.17 3.98 11.23
CA LEU A 98 -8.82 5.13 11.86
C LEU A 98 -10.32 5.19 11.56
N TYR A 99 -10.73 4.60 10.44
CA TYR A 99 -12.11 4.52 9.97
C TYR A 99 -12.22 3.44 8.88
N SER A 100 -13.44 3.01 8.56
CA SER A 100 -13.71 2.10 7.42
C SER A 100 -13.44 2.80 6.08
N VAL A 101 -13.06 2.03 5.05
CA VAL A 101 -12.80 2.55 3.69
C VAL A 101 -13.92 3.47 3.23
N LYS A 102 -13.53 4.65 2.74
CA LYS A 102 -14.45 5.66 2.22
C LYS A 102 -14.10 6.04 0.80
N GLU A 103 -15.11 6.37 0.02
CA GLU A 103 -14.96 7.06 -1.26
C GLU A 103 -14.68 8.54 -0.99
N VAL A 104 -13.65 9.10 -1.63
CA VAL A 104 -13.19 10.48 -1.42
C VAL A 104 -13.20 11.31 -2.70
N GLY A 105 -13.64 10.74 -3.82
CA GLY A 105 -13.78 11.44 -5.10
C GLY A 105 -13.87 10.49 -6.29
N GLU A 106 -13.99 11.08 -7.47
CA GLU A 106 -13.98 10.38 -8.75
C GLU A 106 -12.58 10.46 -9.39
N CYS A 107 -12.25 9.48 -10.23
CA CYS A 107 -11.04 9.49 -11.03
C CYS A 107 -11.18 8.60 -12.27
N ASP A 108 -10.45 8.93 -13.33
CA ASP A 108 -10.38 8.16 -14.58
C ASP A 108 -9.23 7.13 -14.61
N ARG A 109 -8.40 7.10 -13.57
CA ARG A 109 -7.21 6.23 -13.47
C ARG A 109 -7.41 5.02 -12.57
N THR A 110 -6.50 4.05 -12.69
CA THR A 110 -6.39 2.90 -11.79
C THR A 110 -5.03 2.85 -11.11
N GLY A 111 -4.96 2.22 -9.92
CA GLY A 111 -3.70 2.01 -9.22
C GLY A 111 -3.82 2.13 -7.71
N CYS A 112 -2.68 2.15 -7.04
CA CYS A 112 -2.58 2.44 -5.61
C CYS A 112 -1.60 3.58 -5.37
N ARG A 113 -1.87 4.38 -4.33
CA ARG A 113 -0.91 5.29 -3.72
C ARG A 113 -0.82 4.98 -2.23
N GLN A 114 0.37 4.65 -1.77
CA GLN A 114 0.68 4.38 -0.38
C GLN A 114 1.59 5.46 0.15
N THR A 115 1.16 6.19 1.17
CA THR A 115 2.01 7.17 1.88
C THR A 115 2.16 6.71 3.32
N PHE A 116 3.39 6.64 3.83
CA PHE A 116 3.64 6.18 5.20
C PHE A 116 4.76 6.96 5.88
N TRP A 117 4.62 7.10 7.21
CA TRP A 117 5.56 7.79 8.08
C TRP A 117 6.20 6.76 9.03
N PRO A 118 7.53 6.54 8.96
CA PRO A 118 8.19 5.54 9.78
C PRO A 118 8.08 5.88 11.27
N ASP A 119 7.87 4.86 12.11
CA ASP A 119 7.79 5.06 13.54
C ASP A 119 9.16 5.24 14.21
N GLY A 120 9.46 6.47 14.64
CA GLY A 120 10.70 6.81 15.33
C GLY A 120 10.85 6.22 16.74
N SER A 121 9.80 5.64 17.31
CA SER A 121 9.90 4.84 18.54
C SER A 121 10.43 3.43 18.28
N ILE A 122 10.36 2.95 17.03
CA ILE A 122 10.82 1.62 16.60
C ILE A 122 12.17 1.72 15.90
N PHE A 123 12.31 2.65 14.94
CA PHE A 123 13.52 2.81 14.15
C PHE A 123 14.45 3.84 14.78
N THR A 124 15.72 3.48 14.94
CA THR A 124 16.77 4.40 15.44
C THR A 124 17.15 5.49 14.42
N VAL A 125 16.91 5.24 13.13
CA VAL A 125 17.12 6.20 12.04
C VAL A 125 15.88 6.18 11.15
N THR A 126 15.23 7.34 11.03
CA THR A 126 14.03 7.51 10.21
C THR A 126 14.29 8.29 8.92
N THR A 127 15.43 8.98 8.80
CA THR A 127 15.79 9.72 7.60
C THR A 127 16.19 8.79 6.46
N TYR A 128 15.51 8.91 5.32
CA TYR A 128 15.78 8.10 4.14
C TYR A 128 17.03 8.58 3.39
N LYS A 129 17.83 7.64 2.89
CA LYS A 129 18.95 7.92 2.00
C LYS A 129 18.51 7.80 0.55
N TYR A 130 18.53 8.92 -0.18
CA TYR A 130 18.13 8.98 -1.59
C TYR A 130 18.87 7.95 -2.44
N GLU A 131 20.20 7.84 -2.29
CA GLU A 131 21.04 6.92 -3.07
C GLU A 131 20.62 5.45 -2.90
N THR A 132 20.24 5.03 -1.70
CA THR A 132 19.78 3.67 -1.43
C THR A 132 18.50 3.36 -2.21
N LEU A 133 17.54 4.29 -2.20
CA LEU A 133 16.29 4.13 -2.96
C LEU A 133 16.54 4.19 -4.47
N GLN A 134 17.33 5.14 -4.93
CA GLN A 134 17.67 5.32 -6.33
C GLN A 134 18.35 4.07 -6.92
N ASN A 135 19.34 3.51 -6.22
CA ASN A 135 20.04 2.31 -6.67
C ASN A 135 19.08 1.13 -6.80
N ARG A 136 18.19 0.94 -5.81
CA ARG A 136 17.20 -0.13 -5.87
C ARG A 136 16.21 0.04 -7.03
N LEU A 137 15.78 1.27 -7.30
CA LEU A 137 14.87 1.55 -8.42
C LEU A 137 15.55 1.35 -9.78
N ARG A 138 16.84 1.67 -9.92
CA ARG A 138 17.62 1.41 -11.14
C ARG A 138 17.78 -0.08 -11.43
N GLU A 139 17.93 -0.93 -10.40
CA GLU A 139 18.00 -2.39 -10.59
C GLU A 139 16.68 -3.01 -11.08
N LEU A 140 15.56 -2.33 -10.84
CA LEU A 140 14.22 -2.81 -11.17
C LEU A 140 13.69 -2.28 -12.52
N ALA A 141 14.32 -1.24 -13.06
CA ALA A 141 13.98 -0.60 -14.33
C ALA A 141 14.63 -1.33 -15.53
#